data_AF-A0A2T0AHW9-F1
#
_entry.id   AF-A0A2T0AHW9-F1
#
_cell.length_a   1.000
_cell.length_b   1.000
_cell.length_c   1.000
_cell.angle_alpha   90.00
_cell.angle_beta   90.00
_cell.angle_gamma   90.00
#
_symmetry.space_group_name_H-M   'P 1'
#
loop_
_entity.id
_entity.type
_entity.pdbx_description
1 polymer ?
#
loop_
_entity_poly.entity_id
_entity_poly.type
_entity_poly.pdbx_seq_one_letter_code
_entity_poly.pdbx_strand_id
1 'polypeptide(L)'
;MTVAAYLPTPVPTPPPAGAAVAELKKGKALKPPYLPQRHNYTPTHPDLFRIEFGPEGEEFGSSLRAEKAYKKGDILCPIRNTLPGIKAYSSVQVLPDPPLPSSSSSDYPSTYFDSAPSSTRRHIELNSDLLYVNHSCDPNVVFDVEGHRSMTASASRSPLPSPQILTFAYFSTEWDMDQPFHCLCGTDRCIKTIQGAKDLDTKVLDSYFINRHIRAMKEHQQRS
;
A
#
# COMPACT_ATOMS: atom_id res chain seq x y z
N MET A 1 -30.04 15.11 0.16
CA MET A 1 -28.61 15.15 0.50
C MET A 1 -27.89 14.27 -0.49
N THR A 2 -27.28 14.87 -1.50
CA THR A 2 -26.58 14.17 -2.58
C THR A 2 -25.37 13.48 -2.01
N VAL A 3 -25.36 12.15 -2.03
CA VAL A 3 -24.15 11.35 -1.80
C VAL A 3 -23.13 11.90 -2.78
N ALA A 4 -22.06 12.53 -2.26
CA ALA A 4 -20.97 12.98 -3.09
C ALA A 4 -20.54 11.78 -3.92
N ALA A 5 -20.74 11.86 -5.23
CA ALA A 5 -20.10 10.96 -6.16
C ALA A 5 -18.61 11.17 -5.91
N TYR A 6 -18.03 10.32 -5.06
CA TYR A 6 -16.60 10.19 -4.93
C TYR A 6 -16.16 9.95 -6.36
N LEU A 7 -15.59 10.96 -7.01
CA LEU A 7 -14.92 10.81 -8.29
C LEU A 7 -13.50 10.45 -7.92
N PRO A 8 -13.13 9.16 -7.86
CA PRO A 8 -11.74 8.83 -7.71
C PRO A 8 -11.27 8.93 -9.15
N THR A 9 -10.61 10.02 -9.51
CA THR A 9 -9.65 9.86 -10.60
C THR A 9 -8.84 8.61 -10.21
N PRO A 10 -8.79 7.56 -11.05
CA PRO A 10 -7.70 6.61 -10.91
C PRO A 10 -6.48 7.52 -10.99
N VAL A 11 -5.79 7.74 -9.87
CA VAL A 11 -4.60 8.55 -9.90
C VAL A 11 -3.52 7.55 -10.25
N PRO A 12 -3.10 7.45 -11.52
CA PRO A 12 -1.78 6.95 -11.79
C PRO A 12 -0.84 7.74 -10.90
N THR A 13 -0.17 7.09 -9.97
CA THR A 13 1.22 7.46 -9.74
C THR A 13 1.91 7.09 -11.05
N PRO A 14 2.29 8.07 -11.90
CA PRO A 14 3.04 7.74 -13.09
C PRO A 14 4.29 6.98 -12.66
N PRO A 15 4.76 6.02 -13.47
CA PRO A 15 6.02 5.38 -13.18
C PRO A 15 7.10 6.45 -13.14
N PRO A 16 8.16 6.25 -12.36
CA PRO A 16 9.36 7.05 -12.54
C PRO A 16 9.84 6.89 -13.98
N ALA A 17 10.53 7.91 -14.50
CA ALA A 17 11.28 7.76 -15.74
C ALA A 17 12.26 6.58 -15.60
N GLY A 18 11.98 5.47 -16.31
CA GLY A 18 12.80 4.27 -16.29
C GLY A 18 12.34 3.10 -15.42
N ALA A 19 11.16 3.14 -14.78
CA ALA A 19 10.59 1.90 -14.21
C ALA A 19 10.25 0.92 -15.33
N ALA A 20 10.95 -0.21 -15.34
CA ALA A 20 10.69 -1.27 -16.29
C ALA A 20 9.41 -2.01 -15.88
N VAL A 21 8.48 -2.13 -16.82
CA VAL A 21 7.35 -3.05 -16.67
C VAL A 21 7.82 -4.46 -16.99
N ALA A 22 7.71 -5.38 -16.04
CA ALA A 22 8.20 -6.74 -16.21
C ALA A 22 7.17 -7.61 -16.96
N GLU A 23 7.56 -8.18 -18.10
CA GLU A 23 6.79 -9.27 -18.70
C GLU A 23 6.99 -10.57 -17.90
N LEU A 24 5.90 -11.19 -17.46
CA LEU A 24 5.90 -12.53 -16.85
C LEU A 24 6.24 -13.60 -17.91
N LYS A 25 7.53 -13.77 -18.23
CA LYS A 25 8.03 -14.86 -19.10
C LYS A 25 8.43 -16.07 -18.26
N LYS A 26 7.92 -17.25 -18.61
CA LYS A 26 8.30 -18.53 -17.97
C LYS A 26 9.83 -18.71 -18.01
N GLY A 27 10.45 -18.89 -16.85
CA GLY A 27 11.84 -19.36 -16.73
C GLY A 27 12.93 -18.31 -16.48
N LYS A 28 12.62 -17.02 -16.28
CA LYS A 28 13.59 -16.03 -15.78
C LYS A 28 13.22 -15.57 -14.36
N ALA A 29 14.23 -15.47 -13.48
CA ALA A 29 14.05 -14.90 -12.15
C ALA A 29 13.63 -13.43 -12.28
N LEU A 30 12.44 -13.10 -11.77
CA LEU A 30 11.92 -11.74 -11.80
C LEU A 30 12.81 -10.85 -10.90
N LYS A 31 13.16 -9.65 -11.36
CA LYS A 31 13.77 -8.60 -10.51
C LYS A 31 12.69 -7.59 -10.09
N PRO A 32 12.59 -7.23 -8.80
CA PRO A 32 11.65 -6.20 -8.36
C PRO A 32 12.02 -4.84 -9.00
N PRO A 33 11.05 -3.94 -9.26
CA PRO A 33 9.62 -4.04 -8.92
C PRO A 33 8.84 -5.00 -9.82
N TYR A 34 7.81 -5.66 -9.25
CA TYR A 34 6.97 -6.62 -9.96
C TYR A 34 5.65 -6.01 -10.38
N LEU A 35 5.52 -5.68 -11.67
CA LEU A 35 4.42 -4.84 -12.16
C LEU A 35 3.71 -5.54 -13.33
N PRO A 36 2.66 -6.31 -13.04
CA PRO A 36 1.87 -6.91 -14.11
C PRO A 36 1.10 -5.83 -14.89
N GLN A 37 1.05 -6.00 -16.21
CA GLN A 37 0.19 -5.24 -17.11
C GLN A 37 -1.16 -5.92 -17.29
N ARG A 38 -2.11 -5.20 -17.89
CA ARG A 38 -3.44 -5.73 -18.27
C ARG A 38 -3.40 -7.04 -19.07
N HIS A 39 -2.32 -7.28 -19.83
CA HIS A 39 -2.16 -8.45 -20.69
C HIS A 39 -1.54 -9.67 -19.98
N ASN A 40 -0.89 -9.48 -18.83
CA ASN A 40 -0.18 -10.55 -18.12
C ASN A 40 -0.62 -10.68 -16.65
N TYR A 41 -1.55 -9.85 -16.20
CA TYR A 41 -2.20 -9.95 -14.90
C TYR A 41 -3.17 -11.15 -14.84
N THR A 42 -3.20 -11.83 -13.69
CA THR A 42 -4.18 -12.86 -13.36
C THR A 42 -4.86 -12.49 -12.03
N PRO A 43 -6.20 -12.35 -11.98
CA PRO A 43 -6.90 -12.05 -10.74
C PRO A 43 -6.64 -13.07 -9.64
N THR A 44 -6.34 -12.58 -8.45
CA THR A 44 -6.14 -13.40 -7.24
C THR A 44 -7.41 -13.47 -6.39
N HIS A 45 -8.31 -12.50 -6.51
CA HIS A 45 -9.57 -12.43 -5.76
C HIS A 45 -10.75 -12.03 -6.67
N PRO A 46 -11.05 -12.82 -7.73
CA PRO A 46 -12.05 -12.45 -8.74
C PRO A 46 -13.46 -12.22 -8.19
N ASP A 47 -13.81 -12.84 -7.06
CA ASP A 47 -15.12 -12.68 -6.41
C ASP A 47 -15.19 -11.46 -5.46
N LEU A 48 -14.05 -10.84 -5.17
CA LEU A 48 -13.95 -9.71 -4.24
C LEU A 48 -13.64 -8.41 -4.97
N PHE A 49 -12.76 -8.47 -5.97
CA PHE A 49 -12.21 -7.28 -6.59
C PHE A 49 -12.19 -7.34 -8.11
N ARG A 50 -12.21 -6.16 -8.70
CA ARG A 50 -11.97 -5.93 -10.12
C ARG A 50 -10.95 -4.83 -10.28
N ILE A 51 -9.98 -5.03 -11.17
CA ILE A 51 -9.09 -3.96 -11.59
C ILE A 51 -9.72 -3.22 -12.77
N GLU A 52 -9.80 -1.91 -12.65
CA GLU A 52 -10.05 -1.02 -13.77
C GLU A 52 -8.71 -0.46 -14.25
N PHE A 53 -8.21 -0.97 -15.37
CA PHE A 53 -7.02 -0.41 -16.02
C PHE A 53 -7.38 0.85 -16.80
N GLY A 54 -6.47 1.82 -16.80
CA GLY A 54 -6.56 3.00 -17.66
C GLY A 54 -6.50 2.66 -19.17
N PRO A 55 -6.52 3.68 -20.03
CA PRO A 55 -6.29 3.52 -21.47
C PRO A 55 -5.01 2.72 -21.76
N GLU A 56 -4.98 2.06 -22.92
CA GLU A 56 -3.78 1.31 -23.34
C GLU A 56 -2.58 2.24 -23.49
N GLY A 57 -1.45 1.89 -22.89
CA GLY A 57 -0.27 2.75 -22.73
C GLY A 57 -0.29 3.64 -21.48
N GLU A 58 -1.39 3.67 -20.72
CA GLU A 58 -1.55 4.37 -19.44
C GLU A 58 -1.90 3.38 -18.32
N GLU A 59 -1.31 2.17 -18.32
CA GLU A 59 -1.64 1.10 -17.38
C GLU A 59 -1.38 1.46 -15.91
N PHE A 60 -0.55 2.47 -15.67
CA PHE A 60 -0.33 3.06 -14.35
C PHE A 60 -1.58 3.75 -13.81
N GLY A 61 -2.52 4.14 -14.68
CA GLY A 61 -3.83 4.68 -14.31
C GLY A 61 -4.83 3.59 -13.93
N SER A 62 -4.35 2.52 -13.29
CA SER A 62 -5.21 1.43 -12.82
C SER A 62 -5.78 1.74 -11.44
N SER A 63 -6.89 1.09 -11.08
CA SER A 63 -7.47 1.14 -9.74
C SER A 63 -8.16 -0.17 -9.37
N LEU A 64 -8.07 -0.54 -8.10
CA LEU A 64 -8.80 -1.68 -7.54
C LEU A 64 -10.19 -1.27 -7.07
N ARG A 65 -11.22 -2.02 -7.46
CA ARG A 65 -12.60 -1.85 -6.99
C ARG A 65 -13.05 -3.05 -6.17
N ALA A 66 -13.86 -2.80 -5.14
CA ALA A 66 -14.61 -3.82 -4.44
C ALA A 66 -15.91 -4.16 -5.17
N GLU A 67 -16.11 -5.45 -5.46
CA GLU A 67 -17.30 -6.03 -6.09
C GLU A 67 -18.38 -6.46 -5.08
N LYS A 68 -18.14 -6.20 -3.78
CA LYS A 68 -19.14 -6.36 -2.72
C LYS A 68 -19.06 -5.24 -1.69
N ALA A 69 -20.16 -5.03 -0.97
CA ALA A 69 -20.22 -4.03 0.09
C ALA A 69 -19.53 -4.53 1.37
N TYR A 70 -18.94 -3.60 2.11
CA TYR A 70 -18.29 -3.86 3.40
C TYR A 70 -18.73 -2.85 4.46
N LYS A 71 -18.76 -3.28 5.72
CA LYS A 71 -18.92 -2.41 6.89
C LYS A 71 -17.53 -2.02 7.41
N LYS A 72 -17.46 -0.90 8.13
CA LYS A 72 -16.22 -0.49 8.82
C LYS A 72 -15.75 -1.61 9.73
N GLY A 73 -14.48 -1.97 9.61
CA GLY A 73 -13.83 -3.04 10.37
C GLY A 73 -13.89 -4.41 9.68
N ASP A 74 -14.68 -4.59 8.63
CA ASP A 74 -14.68 -5.84 7.88
C ASP A 74 -13.32 -6.07 7.22
N ILE A 75 -12.81 -7.29 7.33
CA ILE A 75 -11.62 -7.71 6.60
C ILE A 75 -12.02 -7.95 5.14
N LEU A 76 -11.39 -7.21 4.22
CA LEU A 76 -11.56 -7.40 2.78
C LEU A 76 -10.95 -8.73 2.36
N CYS A 77 -9.66 -8.89 2.66
CA CYS A 77 -8.91 -10.13 2.50
C CYS A 77 -7.60 -10.09 3.32
N PRO A 78 -6.98 -11.25 3.61
CA PRO A 78 -5.61 -11.32 4.10
C PRO A 78 -4.61 -10.82 3.06
N ILE A 79 -3.58 -10.09 3.48
CA ILE A 79 -2.44 -9.75 2.62
C ILE A 79 -1.51 -10.97 2.59
N ARG A 80 -1.60 -11.76 1.51
CA ARG A 80 -0.85 -12.99 1.28
C ARG A 80 -0.17 -12.95 -0.10
N ASN A 81 0.60 -14.00 -0.40
CA ASN A 81 1.35 -14.10 -1.65
C ASN A 81 2.27 -12.90 -1.87
N THR A 82 3.06 -12.53 -0.85
CA THR A 82 3.98 -11.41 -0.93
C THR A 82 5.35 -11.88 -1.40
N LEU A 83 6.03 -11.07 -2.21
CA LEU A 83 7.37 -11.35 -2.68
C LEU A 83 8.41 -10.49 -1.92
N PRO A 84 9.70 -10.88 -1.95
CA PRO A 84 10.77 -10.02 -1.50
C PRO A 84 10.73 -8.66 -2.19
N GLY A 85 10.66 -7.57 -1.41
CA GLY A 85 10.71 -6.21 -1.92
C GLY A 85 12.00 -5.48 -1.56
N ILE A 86 12.33 -4.50 -2.38
CA ILE A 86 13.26 -3.41 -2.04
C ILE A 86 12.44 -2.13 -1.89
N LYS A 87 13.02 -1.07 -1.33
CA LYS A 87 12.40 0.24 -1.38
C LYS A 87 12.15 0.62 -2.85
N ALA A 88 10.88 0.75 -3.21
CA ALA A 88 10.41 1.03 -4.56
C ALA A 88 8.98 1.55 -4.48
N TYR A 89 8.50 2.17 -5.54
CA TYR A 89 7.15 2.76 -5.58
C TYR A 89 6.00 1.73 -5.42
N SER A 90 6.24 0.45 -5.71
CA SER A 90 5.25 -0.65 -5.67
C SER A 90 5.36 -1.50 -4.41
N SER A 91 6.41 -1.31 -3.62
CA SER A 91 6.63 -2.08 -2.41
C SER A 91 5.92 -1.45 -1.22
N VAL A 92 5.67 -2.28 -0.21
CA VAL A 92 5.09 -1.88 1.07
C VAL A 92 6.14 -2.08 2.14
N GLN A 93 6.45 -1.04 2.90
CA GLN A 93 7.33 -1.11 4.05
C GLN A 93 6.63 -1.81 5.22
N VAL A 94 7.32 -2.79 5.81
CA VAL A 94 6.83 -3.68 6.90
C VAL A 94 7.70 -3.65 8.16
N LEU A 95 8.84 -2.97 8.10
CA LEU A 95 9.74 -2.70 9.23
C LEU A 95 10.29 -1.27 9.14
N PRO A 96 10.84 -0.71 10.24
CA PRO A 96 11.47 0.61 10.20
C PRO A 96 12.61 0.68 9.18
N ASP A 97 12.64 1.66 8.28
CA ASP A 97 13.72 1.82 7.28
C ASP A 97 14.15 3.30 7.18
N PRO A 98 15.34 3.69 7.68
CA PRO A 98 16.40 2.82 8.20
C PRO A 98 16.04 2.12 9.53
N PRO A 99 16.75 1.03 9.89
CA PRO A 99 16.63 0.40 11.20
C PRO A 99 16.79 1.40 12.36
N LEU A 100 15.98 1.26 13.41
CA LEU A 100 16.12 2.08 14.60
C LEU A 100 17.26 1.56 15.51
N PRO A 101 18.04 2.44 16.17
CA PRO A 101 19.23 2.06 16.95
C PRO A 101 18.96 1.09 18.12
N SER A 102 17.73 1.08 18.65
CA SER A 102 17.33 0.33 19.85
C SER A 102 16.23 -0.70 19.60
N SER A 103 15.95 -1.08 18.35
CA SER A 103 15.01 -2.19 18.11
C SER A 103 15.67 -3.49 18.55
N SER A 104 15.53 -3.82 19.83
CA SER A 104 15.82 -5.15 20.33
C SER A 104 15.02 -6.15 19.49
N SER A 105 15.65 -7.22 19.02
CA SER A 105 14.97 -8.28 18.25
C SER A 105 13.78 -8.90 18.98
N SER A 106 13.63 -8.62 20.29
CA SER A 106 12.53 -8.98 21.17
C SER A 106 11.29 -8.08 21.08
N ASP A 107 11.39 -6.83 20.62
CA ASP A 107 10.21 -5.94 20.48
C ASP A 107 9.39 -6.24 19.23
N TYR A 108 9.97 -6.96 18.27
CA TYR A 108 9.28 -7.44 17.07
C TYR A 108 9.08 -8.95 17.19
N PRO A 109 7.90 -9.51 16.84
CA PRO A 109 7.65 -10.94 16.98
C PRO A 109 8.78 -11.77 16.35
N SER A 110 9.36 -12.69 17.13
CA SER A 110 10.48 -13.58 16.73
C SER A 110 10.22 -14.36 15.43
N THR A 111 8.98 -14.40 14.96
CA THR A 111 8.57 -14.92 13.66
C THR A 111 9.08 -14.09 12.47
N TYR A 112 9.81 -13.01 12.72
CA TYR A 112 10.64 -12.32 11.70
C TYR A 112 11.92 -13.09 11.31
N PHE A 113 12.32 -14.10 12.10
CA PHE A 113 13.67 -14.66 12.05
C PHE A 113 13.78 -16.12 11.60
N ASP A 114 12.67 -16.83 11.32
CA ASP A 114 12.78 -18.27 11.07
C ASP A 114 12.74 -18.65 9.58
N SER A 115 13.93 -19.03 9.09
CA SER A 115 14.18 -19.92 7.94
C SER A 115 14.20 -19.36 6.49
N ALA A 116 14.80 -18.18 6.29
CA ALA A 116 15.53 -17.67 5.11
C ALA A 116 16.15 -16.30 5.52
N PRO A 117 17.14 -15.67 4.84
CA PRO A 117 17.67 -14.36 5.25
C PRO A 117 16.62 -13.26 5.02
N SER A 118 15.63 -13.22 5.92
CA SER A 118 14.42 -12.41 5.95
C SER A 118 14.44 -11.42 7.11
N SER A 119 15.40 -11.55 8.03
CA SER A 119 15.61 -10.67 9.18
C SER A 119 16.08 -9.25 8.81
N THR A 120 16.30 -8.99 7.52
CA THR A 120 16.63 -7.67 6.96
C THR A 120 15.58 -7.14 5.99
N ARG A 121 14.50 -7.89 5.72
CA ARG A 121 13.53 -7.51 4.69
C ARG A 121 12.54 -6.48 5.25
N ARG A 122 12.77 -5.21 4.89
CA ARG A 122 11.96 -4.07 5.35
C ARG A 122 10.83 -3.71 4.41
N HIS A 123 10.88 -4.22 3.18
CA HIS A 123 9.88 -4.00 2.14
C HIS A 123 9.40 -5.35 1.56
N ILE A 124 8.13 -5.42 1.22
CA ILE A 124 7.51 -6.53 0.49
C ILE A 124 6.88 -6.02 -0.80
N GLU A 125 6.79 -6.89 -1.80
CA GLU A 125 6.00 -6.63 -3.01
C GLU A 125 4.67 -7.38 -2.89
N LEU A 126 3.57 -6.71 -3.24
CA LEU A 126 2.25 -7.35 -3.29
C LEU A 126 2.11 -8.10 -4.61
N ASN A 127 2.10 -9.43 -4.57
CA ASN A 127 1.80 -10.26 -5.75
C ASN A 127 0.33 -10.72 -5.70
N SER A 128 -0.57 -9.75 -5.54
CA SER A 128 -2.03 -9.93 -5.52
C SER A 128 -2.73 -8.68 -6.04
N ASP A 129 -4.04 -8.73 -6.16
CA ASP A 129 -4.85 -7.61 -6.68
C ASP A 129 -4.69 -6.34 -5.82
N LEU A 130 -4.28 -6.50 -4.55
CA LEU A 130 -3.99 -5.39 -3.64
C LEU A 130 -2.87 -4.46 -4.11
N LEU A 131 -2.03 -4.89 -5.05
CA LEU A 131 -1.02 -4.05 -5.72
C LEU A 131 -1.64 -2.79 -6.36
N TYR A 132 -2.90 -2.87 -6.77
CA TYR A 132 -3.59 -1.83 -7.51
C TYR A 132 -4.48 -0.91 -6.63
N VAL A 133 -4.31 -0.97 -5.30
CA VAL A 133 -5.01 -0.06 -4.38
C VAL A 133 -4.27 1.28 -4.34
N ASN A 134 -4.94 2.33 -4.83
CA ASN A 134 -4.33 3.65 -4.94
C ASN A 134 -4.31 4.43 -3.63
N HIS A 135 -3.54 5.51 -3.62
CA HIS A 135 -3.55 6.45 -2.50
C HIS A 135 -4.83 7.30 -2.45
N SER A 136 -5.30 7.57 -1.23
CA SER A 136 -6.14 8.73 -0.93
C SER A 136 -5.79 9.32 0.44
N CYS A 137 -5.83 10.65 0.56
CA CYS A 137 -5.77 11.32 1.87
C CYS A 137 -7.06 11.15 2.67
N ASP A 138 -8.11 10.60 2.04
CA ASP A 138 -9.38 10.28 2.66
C ASP A 138 -9.72 8.80 2.40
N PRO A 139 -8.89 7.85 2.91
CA PRO A 139 -8.90 6.47 2.47
C PRO A 139 -10.11 5.70 3.03
N ASN A 140 -10.48 4.63 2.33
CA ASN A 140 -11.56 3.73 2.71
C ASN A 140 -11.08 2.30 3.05
N VAL A 141 -9.79 2.03 2.88
CA VAL A 141 -9.11 0.80 3.27
C VAL A 141 -7.93 1.11 4.19
N VAL A 142 -7.67 0.19 5.13
CA VAL A 142 -6.47 0.11 5.96
C VAL A 142 -5.66 -1.10 5.54
N PHE A 143 -4.36 -0.90 5.33
CA PHE A 143 -3.39 -1.98 5.27
C PHE A 143 -2.73 -2.11 6.63
N ASP A 144 -3.10 -3.15 7.34
CA ASP A 144 -2.43 -3.58 8.57
C ASP A 144 -1.38 -4.62 8.19
N VAL A 145 -0.12 -4.21 8.26
CA VAL A 145 1.04 -5.04 7.94
C VAL A 145 1.82 -5.44 9.19
N GLU A 146 1.18 -5.36 10.36
CA GLU A 146 1.79 -5.76 11.61
C GLU A 146 1.91 -7.28 11.71
N GLY A 147 3.14 -7.78 11.55
CA GLY A 147 3.49 -9.17 11.83
C GLY A 147 3.19 -10.12 10.67
N HIS A 148 4.20 -10.91 10.29
CA HIS A 148 4.20 -11.84 9.16
C HIS A 148 3.12 -12.96 9.22
N ARG A 149 2.33 -13.04 10.29
CA ARG A 149 1.31 -14.09 10.52
C ARG A 149 -0.12 -13.66 10.17
N SER A 150 -0.44 -12.36 10.15
CA SER A 150 -1.84 -11.92 9.95
C SER A 150 -1.97 -10.49 9.37
N MET A 151 -1.23 -10.18 8.31
CA MET A 151 -1.43 -8.92 7.59
C MET A 151 -2.79 -8.90 6.89
N THR A 152 -3.50 -7.78 6.92
CA THR A 152 -4.87 -7.66 6.38
C THR A 152 -5.14 -6.34 5.68
N ALA A 153 -6.01 -6.39 4.66
CA ALA A 153 -6.70 -5.22 4.15
C ALA A 153 -8.10 -5.18 4.78
N SER A 154 -8.47 -4.06 5.40
CA SER A 154 -9.77 -3.91 6.08
C SER A 154 -10.46 -2.60 5.75
N ALA A 155 -11.79 -2.57 5.81
CA ALA A 155 -12.57 -1.38 5.52
C ALA A 155 -12.44 -0.36 6.66
N SER A 156 -11.99 0.86 6.33
CA SER A 156 -11.84 1.93 7.32
C SER A 156 -13.09 2.81 7.48
N ARG A 157 -14.05 2.67 6.54
CA ARG A 157 -15.30 3.43 6.47
C ARG A 157 -16.52 2.52 6.40
N SER A 158 -17.68 3.05 6.80
CA SER A 158 -18.97 2.39 6.67
C SER A 158 -20.02 3.37 6.15
N PRO A 159 -20.89 2.95 5.23
CA PRO A 159 -20.74 1.75 4.40
C PRO A 159 -19.66 1.97 3.32
N LEU A 160 -18.96 0.91 2.94
CA LEU A 160 -18.23 0.84 1.67
C LEU A 160 -19.19 0.20 0.65
N PRO A 161 -19.84 0.97 -0.25
CA PRO A 161 -20.78 0.41 -1.22
C PRO A 161 -20.05 -0.41 -2.29
N SER A 162 -20.81 -1.05 -3.18
CA SER A 162 -20.26 -1.71 -4.37
C SER A 162 -20.96 -1.21 -5.64
N PRO A 163 -20.23 -1.04 -6.77
CA PRO A 163 -18.77 -1.08 -6.87
C PRO A 163 -18.11 0.19 -6.30
N GLN A 164 -16.98 0.05 -5.62
CA GLN A 164 -16.27 1.19 -5.00
C GLN A 164 -14.76 1.08 -5.20
N ILE A 165 -14.11 2.18 -5.61
CA ILE A 165 -12.64 2.24 -5.68
C ILE A 165 -12.08 2.16 -4.27
N LEU A 166 -11.12 1.27 -4.09
CA LEU A 166 -10.37 1.05 -2.86
C LEU A 166 -9.15 1.97 -2.83
N THR A 167 -8.96 2.65 -1.70
CA THR A 167 -7.82 3.53 -1.48
C THR A 167 -7.29 3.42 -0.06
N PHE A 168 -5.98 3.53 0.12
CA PHE A 168 -5.34 3.57 1.44
C PHE A 168 -4.35 4.74 1.57
N ALA A 169 -3.97 5.08 2.79
CA ALA A 169 -2.96 6.11 3.03
C ALA A 169 -1.56 5.50 2.88
N TYR A 170 -0.79 5.86 1.84
CA TYR A 170 0.53 5.28 1.61
C TYR A 170 1.49 5.57 2.77
N PHE A 171 1.43 6.77 3.34
CA PHE A 171 2.17 7.13 4.55
C PHE A 171 1.76 6.35 5.82
N SER A 172 0.73 5.48 5.77
CA SER A 172 0.43 4.56 6.87
C SER A 172 1.38 3.37 6.93
N THR A 173 2.05 3.05 5.81
CA THR A 173 3.07 2.00 5.70
C THR A 173 4.44 2.58 5.38
N GLU A 174 4.53 3.68 4.63
CA GLU A 174 5.78 4.26 4.14
C GLU A 174 6.29 5.42 5.01
N TRP A 175 7.53 5.29 5.49
CA TRP A 175 8.20 6.36 6.25
C TRP A 175 8.67 7.48 5.35
N ASP A 176 9.40 7.11 4.31
CA ASP A 176 9.97 7.99 3.28
C ASP A 176 9.51 7.39 1.96
N MET A 177 8.94 8.14 1.03
CA MET A 177 8.55 7.56 -0.27
C MET A 177 9.81 7.39 -1.12
N ASP A 178 9.96 6.25 -1.81
CA ASP A 178 10.99 6.12 -2.85
C ASP A 178 10.82 7.23 -3.90
N GLN A 179 9.56 7.50 -4.24
CA GLN A 179 9.16 8.51 -5.21
C GLN A 179 7.98 9.32 -4.68
N PRO A 180 8.25 10.50 -4.13
CA PRO A 180 7.21 11.44 -3.79
C PRO A 180 6.39 11.89 -5.00
N PHE A 181 5.11 12.17 -4.80
CA PHE A 181 4.20 12.58 -5.88
C PHE A 181 3.17 13.62 -5.43
N HIS A 182 2.62 14.35 -6.40
CA HIS A 182 1.47 15.23 -6.17
C HIS A 182 0.17 14.42 -6.13
N CYS A 183 -0.53 14.48 -5.01
CA CYS A 183 -1.78 13.77 -4.78
C CYS A 183 -2.92 14.39 -5.59
N LEU A 184 -3.60 13.53 -6.35
CA LEU A 184 -4.76 13.91 -7.17
C LEU A 184 -6.07 13.34 -6.61
N CYS A 185 -6.14 12.98 -5.32
CA CYS A 185 -7.33 12.34 -4.72
C CYS A 185 -8.59 13.22 -4.68
N GLY A 186 -8.44 14.54 -4.84
CA GLY A 186 -9.56 15.48 -4.91
C GLY A 186 -10.34 15.70 -3.60
N THR A 187 -9.90 15.12 -2.49
CA THR A 187 -10.61 15.20 -1.19
C THR A 187 -10.32 16.52 -0.46
N ASP A 188 -11.26 16.96 0.39
CA ASP A 188 -11.07 18.18 1.21
C ASP A 188 -9.93 18.04 2.23
N ARG A 189 -9.57 16.80 2.57
CA ARG A 189 -8.46 16.47 3.50
C ARG A 189 -7.14 16.21 2.76
N CYS A 190 -7.04 16.58 1.48
CA CYS A 190 -5.86 16.33 0.68
C CYS A 190 -4.63 17.08 1.20
N ILE A 191 -3.58 16.34 1.57
CA ILE A 191 -2.29 16.86 2.05
C ILE A 191 -1.34 17.29 0.92
N LYS A 192 -1.84 17.35 -0.32
CA LYS A 192 -1.16 17.80 -1.54
C LYS A 192 -0.01 16.89 -1.97
N THR A 193 1.14 16.88 -1.29
CA THR A 193 2.30 16.09 -1.73
C THR A 193 2.51 14.90 -0.80
N ILE A 194 2.60 13.70 -1.37
CA ILE A 194 2.82 12.45 -0.63
C ILE A 194 4.31 12.14 -0.64
N GLN A 195 4.96 12.33 0.50
CA GLN A 195 6.41 12.11 0.69
C GLN A 195 6.74 11.02 1.70
N GLY A 196 5.72 10.47 2.38
CA GLY A 196 5.88 9.51 3.47
C GLY A 196 5.57 10.14 4.83
N ALA A 197 5.51 9.32 5.88
CA ALA A 197 5.18 9.77 7.24
C ALA A 197 6.24 10.66 7.90
N LYS A 198 7.48 10.59 7.43
CA LYS A 198 8.62 11.40 7.90
C LYS A 198 8.32 12.90 7.86
N ASP A 199 7.66 13.35 6.79
CA ASP A 199 7.38 14.76 6.51
C ASP A 199 6.00 15.25 7.00
N LEU A 200 5.21 14.37 7.63
CA LEU A 200 3.89 14.72 8.16
C LEU A 200 3.93 15.01 9.66
N ASP A 201 3.21 16.04 10.11
CA ASP A 201 3.04 16.29 11.54
C ASP A 201 2.34 15.11 12.23
N THR A 202 2.73 14.83 13.48
CA THR A 202 2.12 13.77 14.28
C THR A 202 0.61 13.96 14.43
N LYS A 203 0.14 15.22 14.54
CA LYS A 203 -1.30 15.54 14.56
C LYS A 203 -2.03 15.11 13.30
N VAL A 204 -1.37 15.15 12.14
CA VAL A 204 -1.94 14.65 10.89
C VAL A 204 -2.01 13.13 10.96
N LEU A 205 -0.91 12.47 11.32
CA LEU A 205 -0.81 11.00 11.43
C LEU A 205 -1.82 10.41 12.44
N ASP A 206 -2.11 11.10 13.54
CA ASP A 206 -3.06 10.67 14.57
C ASP A 206 -4.51 10.58 14.06
N SER A 207 -4.83 11.22 12.93
CA SER A 207 -6.14 11.11 12.29
C SER A 207 -6.29 9.89 11.38
N TYR A 208 -5.24 9.07 11.25
CA TYR A 208 -5.20 7.87 10.42
C TYR A 208 -4.87 6.61 11.23
N PHE A 209 -5.19 5.45 10.67
CA PHE A 209 -4.49 4.24 11.03
C PHE A 209 -3.04 4.35 10.50
N ILE A 210 -2.07 4.07 11.37
CA ILE A 210 -0.64 4.11 11.07
C ILE A 210 -0.03 2.87 11.70
N ASN A 211 0.69 2.09 10.90
CA ASN A 211 1.33 0.85 11.34
C ASN A 211 2.41 1.13 12.39
N ARG A 212 2.60 0.18 13.31
CA ARG A 212 3.56 0.28 14.42
C ARG A 212 4.97 0.69 14.00
N HIS A 213 5.50 0.18 12.90
CA HIS A 213 6.86 0.54 12.47
C HIS A 213 6.97 2.03 12.12
N ILE A 214 5.94 2.62 11.52
CA ILE A 214 5.91 4.05 11.22
C ILE A 214 5.76 4.88 12.49
N ARG A 215 4.92 4.46 13.44
CA ARG A 215 4.81 5.14 14.75
C ARG A 215 6.15 5.15 15.48
N ALA A 216 6.84 4.00 15.53
CA ALA A 216 8.15 3.88 16.17
C ALA A 216 9.20 4.80 15.52
N MET A 217 9.18 4.91 14.19
CA MET A 217 10.06 5.84 13.47
C MET A 217 9.73 7.31 13.77
N LYS A 218 8.44 7.65 13.86
CA LYS A 218 8.00 9.00 14.21
C LYS A 218 8.45 9.41 15.61
N GLU A 219 8.27 8.51 16.58
CA GLU A 219 8.75 8.71 17.95
C GLU A 219 10.27 8.84 18.03
N HIS A 220 11.02 8.09 17.22
CA HIS A 220 12.47 8.24 17.13
C HIS A 220 12.88 9.60 16.54
N GLN A 221 12.24 10.01 15.43
CA GLN A 221 12.46 11.31 14.81
C GLN A 221 12.21 12.47 15.78
N GLN A 222 11.17 12.40 16.62
CA GLN A 222 10.85 13.46 17.58
C GLN A 222 11.78 13.55 18.78
N ARG A 223 12.53 12.48 19.08
CA ARG A 223 13.47 12.43 20.20
C ARG A 223 14.91 12.76 19.81
N SER A 224 15.19 12.83 18.51
CA SER A 224 16.50 13.09 17.93
C SER A 224 16.63 14.55 17.55
#